data_AF-A0A969CDG6-F1
#
_entry.id   AF-A0A969CDG6-F1
#
_cell.length_a   1.000
_cell.length_b   1.000
_cell.length_c   1.000
_cell.angle_alpha   90.00
_cell.angle_beta   90.00
_cell.angle_gamma   90.00
#
_symmetry.space_group_name_H-M   'P 1'
#
loop_
_entity.id
_entity.type
_entity.pdbx_description
1 polymer ?
#
loop_
_entity_poly.entity_id
_entity_poly.type
_entity_poly.pdbx_seq_one_letter_code
_entity_poly.pdbx_strand_id
1 'polypeptide(L)'
;MPYFRDVPDIVEPVSPIADGPKPTLVEDSMLEIAFVVGQALKLARTQSVAILVPDRRYLNRITPQFNRGFNLDREIKTWKPQQGIQYYGTYHSAKGLEFDTVILPFCNDRVLPDPEAVKAFGETDAMAQAGRLLYVGVTRARTRLIITYSGEITKLLPTDPNLYEKVL
;
A
#
# COMPACT_ATOMS: atom_id res chain seq x y z
N MET A 1 28.90 18.14 -23.37
CA MET A 1 29.01 16.70 -23.04
C MET A 1 28.33 15.90 -24.15
N PRO A 2 28.99 14.93 -24.79
CA PRO A 2 28.58 14.37 -26.09
C PRO A 2 27.65 13.15 -26.01
N TYR A 3 27.09 12.79 -24.85
CA TYR A 3 26.43 11.49 -24.64
C TYR A 3 24.88 11.51 -24.66
N PHE A 4 24.24 12.64 -24.97
CA PHE A 4 22.77 12.79 -24.98
C PHE A 4 22.26 13.54 -26.22
N ARG A 5 22.84 13.28 -27.38
CA ARG A 5 22.27 13.74 -28.65
C ARG A 5 21.55 12.55 -29.28
N ASP A 6 20.24 12.72 -29.44
CA ASP A 6 19.42 12.02 -30.44
C ASP A 6 18.74 10.67 -30.08
N VAL A 7 18.43 10.44 -28.81
CA VAL A 7 17.33 9.50 -28.48
C VAL A 7 16.34 10.20 -27.57
N PRO A 8 15.19 10.68 -28.08
CA PRO A 8 14.05 10.97 -27.22
C PRO A 8 13.55 9.64 -26.68
N ASP A 9 14.11 9.20 -25.56
CA ASP A 9 13.63 8.06 -24.77
C ASP A 9 12.36 8.47 -24.01
N ILE A 10 11.37 8.92 -24.78
CA ILE A 10 10.03 9.21 -24.31
C ILE A 10 9.19 8.05 -24.81
N VAL A 11 9.10 7.01 -23.99
CA VAL A 11 8.04 6.02 -24.15
C VAL A 11 6.73 6.74 -23.81
N GLU A 12 5.87 6.91 -24.81
CA GLU A 12 4.52 7.40 -24.54
C GLU A 12 3.84 6.46 -23.54
N PRO A 13 3.26 6.99 -22.45
CA PRO A 13 2.59 6.15 -21.48
C PRO A 13 1.44 5.43 -22.18
N VAL A 14 1.56 4.10 -22.30
CA VAL A 14 0.45 3.27 -22.75
C VAL A 14 -0.66 3.47 -21.75
N SER A 15 -1.80 3.98 -22.23
CA SER A 15 -2.99 4.13 -21.38
C SER A 15 -3.31 2.79 -20.74
N PRO A 16 -3.53 2.72 -19.42
CA PRO A 16 -3.77 1.45 -18.73
C PRO A 16 -4.94 0.71 -19.40
N ILE A 17 -4.70 -0.54 -19.78
CA ILE A 17 -5.69 -1.41 -20.47
C ILE A 17 -6.76 -1.91 -19.49
N ALA A 18 -6.48 -1.88 -18.19
CA ALA A 18 -7.39 -2.38 -17.16
C ALA A 18 -8.29 -1.25 -16.63
N ASP A 19 -9.56 -1.27 -17.03
CA ASP A 19 -10.66 -0.54 -16.38
C ASP A 19 -11.00 -1.24 -15.04
N GLY A 20 -10.01 -1.27 -14.15
CA GLY A 20 -10.14 -1.86 -12.82
C GLY A 20 -11.08 -1.04 -11.96
N PRO A 21 -11.71 -1.65 -10.93
CA PRO A 21 -12.54 -0.89 -10.00
C PRO A 21 -11.72 0.23 -9.36
N LYS A 22 -12.36 1.37 -9.09
CA LYS A 22 -11.72 2.46 -8.35
C LYS A 22 -11.16 1.93 -7.02
N PRO A 23 -10.03 2.45 -6.53
CA PRO A 23 -9.57 2.16 -5.19
C PRO A 23 -10.69 2.37 -4.15
N THR A 24 -10.87 1.39 -3.28
CA THR A 24 -11.83 1.48 -2.19
C THR A 24 -11.21 2.26 -1.05
N LEU A 25 -11.90 3.28 -0.56
CA LEU A 25 -11.49 4.08 0.59
C LEU A 25 -12.46 3.82 1.74
N VAL A 26 -11.94 3.32 2.86
CA VAL A 26 -12.73 2.91 4.03
C VAL A 26 -12.32 3.73 5.24
N GLU A 27 -13.30 4.34 5.90
CA GLU A 27 -13.10 4.98 7.20
C GLU A 27 -13.54 4.02 8.31
N ASP A 28 -12.60 3.52 9.11
CA ASP A 28 -12.92 2.65 10.25
C ASP A 28 -12.14 3.10 11.49
N SER A 29 -12.86 3.71 12.43
CA SER A 29 -12.29 4.26 13.65
C SER A 29 -12.28 3.29 14.84
N MET A 30 -13.02 2.19 14.79
CA MET A 30 -13.19 1.30 15.95
C MET A 30 -12.40 0.01 15.85
N LEU A 31 -12.35 -0.62 14.67
CA LEU A 31 -11.81 -1.97 14.50
C LEU A 31 -11.02 -2.15 13.20
N GLU A 32 -10.32 -1.11 12.75
CA GLU A 32 -9.55 -1.08 11.49
C GLU A 32 -8.73 -2.35 11.22
N ILE A 33 -7.97 -2.82 12.22
CA ILE A 33 -7.15 -4.05 12.09
C ILE A 33 -8.03 -5.28 11.83
N ALA A 34 -9.13 -5.44 12.56
CA ALA A 34 -10.01 -6.58 12.40
C ALA A 34 -10.72 -6.55 11.03
N PHE A 35 -11.12 -5.37 10.56
CA PHE A 35 -11.65 -5.18 9.20
C PHE A 35 -10.61 -5.59 8.14
N VAL A 36 -9.39 -5.06 8.22
CA VAL A 36 -8.30 -5.34 7.28
C VAL A 36 -7.98 -6.83 7.22
N VAL A 37 -7.85 -7.48 8.38
CA VAL A 37 -7.59 -8.93 8.46
C VAL A 37 -8.77 -9.73 7.91
N GLY A 38 -10.00 -9.35 8.24
CA GLY A 38 -11.21 -9.98 7.73
C GLY A 38 -11.34 -9.90 6.20
N GLN A 39 -11.07 -8.74 5.62
CA GLN A 39 -11.04 -8.55 4.16
C GLN A 39 -9.94 -9.38 3.52
N ALA A 40 -8.73 -9.39 4.10
CA ALA A 40 -7.63 -10.19 3.57
C ALA A 40 -7.95 -11.69 3.58
N LEU A 41 -8.51 -12.21 4.68
CA LEU A 41 -8.91 -13.62 4.77
C LEU A 41 -10.00 -13.97 3.74
N LYS A 42 -10.99 -13.09 3.56
CA LYS A 42 -12.07 -13.29 2.58
C LYS A 42 -11.53 -13.33 1.15
N LEU A 43 -10.72 -12.34 0.78
CA LEU A 43 -10.21 -12.16 -0.58
C LEU A 43 -9.11 -13.17 -0.94
N ALA A 44 -8.29 -13.58 0.04
CA ALA A 44 -7.23 -14.56 -0.18
C ALA A 44 -7.77 -15.90 -0.69
N ARG A 45 -9.07 -16.20 -0.51
CA ARG A 45 -9.68 -17.44 -1.03
C ARG A 45 -9.62 -17.57 -2.55
N THR A 46 -9.61 -16.45 -3.27
CA THR A 46 -9.70 -16.43 -4.75
C THR A 46 -8.64 -15.56 -5.41
N GLN A 47 -7.85 -14.82 -4.62
CA GLN A 47 -6.90 -13.83 -5.09
C GLN A 47 -5.63 -13.88 -4.26
N SER A 48 -4.52 -13.40 -4.82
CA SER A 48 -3.34 -13.06 -4.03
C SER A 48 -3.56 -11.73 -3.31
N VAL A 49 -3.33 -11.70 -1.99
CA VAL A 49 -3.64 -10.53 -1.15
C VAL A 49 -2.47 -10.16 -0.26
N ALA A 50 -2.08 -8.89 -0.29
CA ALA A 50 -1.10 -8.33 0.63
C ALA A 50 -1.71 -7.24 1.52
N ILE A 51 -1.36 -7.26 2.80
CA ILE A 51 -1.53 -6.12 3.71
C ILE A 51 -0.19 -5.43 3.85
N LEU A 52 -0.09 -4.20 3.37
CA LEU A 52 1.16 -3.44 3.39
C LEU A 52 1.03 -2.26 4.34
N VAL A 53 1.95 -2.16 5.30
CA VAL A 53 1.95 -1.11 6.34
C VAL A 53 3.14 -0.16 6.16
N PRO A 54 3.10 1.04 6.76
CA PRO A 54 4.19 2.02 6.65
C PRO A 54 5.54 1.50 7.15
N ASP A 55 5.56 0.89 8.34
CA ASP A 55 6.78 0.44 8.99
C ASP A 55 6.56 -0.75 9.94
N ARG A 56 7.65 -1.19 10.59
CA ARG A 56 7.65 -2.33 11.51
C ARG A 56 6.81 -2.14 12.76
N ARG A 57 6.61 -0.92 13.26
CA ARG A 57 5.75 -0.65 14.43
C ARG A 57 4.31 -1.04 14.11
N TYR A 58 3.82 -0.68 12.92
CA TYR A 58 2.49 -1.07 12.45
C TYR A 58 2.42 -2.55 12.07
N LEU A 59 3.52 -3.10 11.54
CA LEU A 59 3.60 -4.53 11.23
C LEU A 59 3.41 -5.38 12.50
N ASN A 60 4.06 -4.98 13.60
CA ASN A 60 3.94 -5.63 14.90
C ASN A 60 2.52 -5.55 15.48
N ARG A 61 1.70 -4.55 15.08
CA ARG A 61 0.30 -4.44 15.52
C ARG A 61 -0.62 -5.44 14.82
N ILE A 62 -0.37 -5.71 13.53
CA ILE A 62 -1.21 -6.64 12.74
C ILE A 62 -0.73 -8.10 12.83
N THR A 63 0.58 -8.32 13.04
CA THR A 63 1.18 -9.68 13.08
C THR A 63 0.46 -10.65 14.03
N PRO A 64 0.05 -10.26 15.26
CA PRO A 64 -0.66 -11.16 16.18
C PRO A 64 -2.00 -11.68 15.68
N GLN A 65 -2.59 -11.06 14.65
CA GLN A 65 -3.87 -11.46 14.07
C GLN A 65 -3.73 -12.62 13.07
N PHE A 66 -2.50 -12.95 12.67
CA PHE A 66 -2.23 -14.00 11.70
C PHE A 66 -1.69 -15.25 12.39
N ASN A 67 -2.53 -16.28 12.51
CA ASN A 67 -2.08 -17.62 12.90
C ASN A 67 -1.25 -18.30 11.80
N ARG A 68 -1.53 -17.95 10.54
CA ARG A 68 -0.84 -18.39 9.33
C ARG A 68 -0.79 -17.21 8.36
N GLY A 69 0.35 -17.02 7.71
CA GLY A 69 0.57 -15.95 6.75
C GLY A 69 2.05 -15.79 6.45
N PHE A 70 2.36 -15.13 5.34
CA PHE A 70 3.72 -14.95 4.87
C PHE A 70 4.19 -13.52 5.15
N ASN A 71 5.17 -13.38 6.04
CA ASN A 71 5.81 -12.10 6.31
C ASN A 71 6.81 -11.76 5.20
N LEU A 72 6.56 -10.68 4.46
CA LEU A 72 7.37 -10.20 3.34
C LEU A 72 8.71 -9.59 3.77
N ASP A 73 8.90 -9.21 5.05
CA ASP A 73 10.19 -8.74 5.57
C ASP A 73 11.24 -9.89 5.65
N ARG A 74 10.84 -11.13 5.37
CA ARG A 74 11.75 -12.29 5.26
C ARG A 74 12.31 -12.40 3.85
N GLU A 75 13.48 -13.03 3.72
CA GLU A 75 14.13 -13.20 2.41
C GLU A 75 13.28 -14.03 1.45
N ILE A 76 12.92 -13.45 0.31
CA ILE A 76 12.13 -14.09 -0.75
C ILE A 76 13.07 -14.49 -1.88
N LYS A 77 13.39 -15.79 -1.97
CA LYS A 77 14.25 -16.31 -3.05
C LYS A 77 13.52 -16.44 -4.39
N THR A 78 12.22 -16.73 -4.36
CA THR A 78 11.38 -16.90 -5.54
C THR A 78 10.01 -16.27 -5.28
N TRP A 79 9.57 -15.40 -6.19
CA TRP A 79 8.25 -14.75 -6.09
C TRP A 79 7.25 -15.35 -7.07
N LYS A 80 6.21 -16.00 -6.53
CA LYS A 80 4.99 -16.37 -7.25
C LYS A 80 3.82 -16.18 -6.30
N PRO A 81 3.00 -15.13 -6.48
CA PRO A 81 1.87 -14.89 -5.58
C PRO A 81 0.88 -16.05 -5.67
N GLN A 82 0.46 -16.57 -4.51
CA GLN A 82 -0.46 -17.70 -4.40
C GLN A 82 -1.76 -17.29 -3.72
N GLN A 83 -2.85 -17.87 -4.19
CA GLN A 83 -4.13 -17.81 -3.49
C GLN A 83 -4.07 -18.66 -2.21
N GLY A 84 -4.92 -18.36 -1.25
CA GLY A 84 -5.03 -19.03 0.05
C GLY A 84 -4.00 -18.57 1.08
N ILE A 85 -3.04 -17.71 0.71
CA ILE A 85 -2.01 -17.18 1.60
C ILE A 85 -2.27 -15.70 1.85
N GLN A 86 -2.21 -15.29 3.12
CA GLN A 86 -2.21 -13.89 3.52
C GLN A 86 -0.77 -13.40 3.57
N TYR A 87 -0.40 -12.48 2.70
CA TYR A 87 0.90 -11.82 2.74
C TYR A 87 0.79 -10.54 3.56
N TYR A 88 1.81 -10.24 4.35
CA TYR A 88 1.86 -8.99 5.11
C TYR A 88 3.30 -8.49 5.21
N GLY A 89 3.48 -7.17 5.17
CA GLY A 89 4.81 -6.58 5.16
C GLY A 89 4.80 -5.07 5.21
N THR A 90 5.98 -4.46 5.21
CA THR A 90 6.11 -3.02 5.07
C THR A 90 5.99 -2.61 3.60
N TYR A 91 5.72 -1.33 3.33
CA TYR A 91 5.81 -0.78 1.96
C TYR A 91 7.16 -1.10 1.32
N HIS A 92 8.24 -1.06 2.11
CA HIS A 92 9.59 -1.35 1.65
C HIS A 92 9.76 -2.82 1.23
N SER A 93 9.30 -3.78 2.03
CA SER A 93 9.49 -5.21 1.72
C SER A 93 8.65 -5.70 0.54
N ALA A 94 7.62 -4.96 0.15
CA ALA A 94 6.82 -5.27 -1.02
C ALA A 94 7.46 -4.85 -2.36
N LYS A 95 8.62 -4.19 -2.35
CA LYS A 95 9.26 -3.69 -3.57
C LYS A 95 9.52 -4.82 -4.57
N GLY A 96 9.04 -4.66 -5.80
CA GLY A 96 9.17 -5.65 -6.87
C GLY A 96 8.20 -6.84 -6.76
N LEU A 97 7.34 -6.86 -5.74
CA LEU A 97 6.28 -7.84 -5.58
C LEU A 97 4.95 -7.25 -6.07
N GLU A 98 4.03 -8.08 -6.51
CA GLU A 98 2.72 -7.64 -7.00
C GLU A 98 1.66 -8.67 -6.59
N PHE A 99 0.45 -8.16 -6.34
CA PHE A 99 -0.68 -8.90 -5.80
C PHE A 99 -1.95 -8.49 -6.53
N ASP A 100 -2.91 -9.40 -6.62
CA ASP A 100 -4.22 -9.07 -7.20
C ASP A 100 -4.92 -8.01 -6.36
N THR A 101 -4.87 -8.16 -5.03
CA THR A 101 -5.37 -7.17 -4.07
C THR A 101 -4.26 -6.69 -3.13
N VAL A 102 -4.20 -5.39 -2.88
CA VAL A 102 -3.43 -4.78 -1.79
C VAL A 102 -4.35 -4.03 -0.85
N ILE A 103 -4.11 -4.18 0.45
CA ILE A 103 -4.76 -3.43 1.52
C ILE A 103 -3.71 -2.56 2.20
N LEU A 104 -3.93 -1.24 2.22
CA LEU A 104 -3.08 -0.24 2.85
C LEU A 104 -3.80 0.34 4.08
N PRO A 105 -3.55 -0.20 5.28
CA PRO A 105 -4.13 0.36 6.50
C PRO A 105 -3.34 1.55 7.05
N PHE A 106 -3.96 2.26 7.98
CA PHE A 106 -3.38 3.38 8.71
C PHE A 106 -3.02 4.58 7.83
N CYS A 107 -3.76 4.83 6.75
CA CYS A 107 -3.53 5.97 5.86
C CYS A 107 -4.11 7.29 6.41
N ASN A 108 -3.77 7.62 7.65
CA ASN A 108 -4.19 8.84 8.35
C ASN A 108 -3.02 9.80 8.61
N ASP A 109 -3.34 11.04 8.97
CA ASP A 109 -2.40 12.14 9.20
C ASP A 109 -1.46 11.93 10.40
N ARG A 110 -1.85 11.10 11.38
CA ARG A 110 -1.03 10.76 12.55
C ARG A 110 0.05 9.73 12.24
N VAL A 111 -0.12 8.99 11.14
CA VAL A 111 0.79 7.92 10.72
C VAL A 111 1.65 8.32 9.52
N LEU A 112 1.06 9.03 8.56
CA LEU A 112 1.69 9.38 7.30
C LEU A 112 1.66 10.90 7.09
N PRO A 113 2.83 11.60 7.13
CA PRO A 113 4.18 11.07 7.35
C PRO A 113 4.45 10.69 8.81
N ASP A 114 5.49 9.90 9.05
CA ASP A 114 5.91 9.54 10.40
C ASP A 114 6.31 10.79 11.22
N PRO A 115 5.67 11.07 12.37
CA PRO A 115 6.00 12.22 13.20
C PRO A 115 7.48 12.29 13.62
N GLU A 116 8.13 11.15 13.82
CA GLU A 116 9.56 11.12 14.15
C GLU A 116 10.44 11.49 12.96
N ALA A 117 10.04 11.11 11.73
CA ALA A 117 10.71 11.56 10.51
C ALA A 117 10.54 13.06 10.29
N VAL A 118 9.36 13.62 10.57
CA VAL A 118 9.10 15.07 10.50
C VAL A 118 10.01 15.82 11.48
N LYS A 119 10.18 15.33 12.71
CA LYS A 119 11.09 15.94 13.69
C LYS A 119 12.56 15.86 13.27
N ALA A 120 12.98 14.74 12.69
CA ALA A 120 14.37 14.48 12.34
C ALA A 120 14.83 15.18 11.05
N PHE A 121 13.96 15.23 10.03
CA PHE A 121 14.32 15.65 8.68
C PHE A 121 13.51 16.85 8.16
N GLY A 122 12.49 17.29 8.91
CA GLY A 122 11.57 18.35 8.49
C GLY A 122 10.37 17.82 7.70
N GLU A 123 9.31 18.64 7.65
CA GLU A 123 8.01 18.24 7.06
C GLU A 123 8.12 17.89 5.58
N THR A 124 8.81 18.72 4.79
CA THR A 124 8.94 18.52 3.32
C THR A 124 9.60 17.19 2.98
N ASP A 125 10.73 16.87 3.62
CA ASP A 125 11.49 15.65 3.33
C ASP A 125 10.74 14.40 3.83
N ALA A 126 10.11 14.48 5.00
CA ALA A 126 9.30 13.41 5.54
C ALA A 126 8.08 13.11 4.64
N MET A 127 7.40 14.15 4.14
CA MET A 127 6.30 14.01 3.17
C MET A 127 6.78 13.37 1.88
N ALA A 128 7.89 13.83 1.30
CA ALA A 128 8.44 13.28 0.06
C ALA A 128 8.87 11.81 0.21
N GLN A 129 9.43 11.43 1.36
CA GLN A 129 9.78 10.03 1.65
C GLN A 129 8.54 9.16 1.84
N ALA A 130 7.57 9.61 2.65
CA ALA A 130 6.33 8.89 2.90
C ALA A 130 5.52 8.71 1.62
N GLY A 131 5.45 9.74 0.76
CA GLY A 131 4.79 9.67 -0.55
C GLY A 131 5.44 8.65 -1.48
N ARG A 132 6.79 8.58 -1.52
CA ARG A 132 7.51 7.54 -2.28
C ARG A 132 7.19 6.13 -1.80
N LEU A 133 7.15 5.91 -0.48
CA LEU A 133 6.81 4.60 0.08
C LEU A 133 5.33 4.24 -0.13
N LEU A 134 4.42 5.19 0.03
CA LEU A 134 3.00 4.99 -0.23
C LEU A 134 2.77 4.63 -1.71
N TYR A 135 3.44 5.32 -2.64
CA TYR A 135 3.42 4.99 -4.07
C TYR A 135 3.90 3.57 -4.35
N VAL A 136 4.95 3.10 -3.65
CA VAL A 136 5.36 1.69 -3.72
C VAL A 136 4.20 0.79 -3.34
N GLY A 137 3.56 1.01 -2.18
CA GLY A 137 2.41 0.22 -1.71
C GLY A 137 1.25 0.20 -2.71
N VAL A 138 0.83 1.37 -3.19
CA VAL A 138 -0.26 1.55 -4.17
C VAL A 138 0.00 0.76 -5.44
N THR A 139 1.22 0.86 -6.00
CA THR A 139 1.58 0.20 -7.26
C THR A 139 1.82 -1.31 -7.14
N ARG A 140 1.72 -1.91 -5.95
CA ARG A 140 1.78 -3.38 -5.82
C ARG A 140 0.44 -4.04 -6.14
N ALA A 141 -0.64 -3.26 -6.24
CA ALA A 141 -1.97 -3.75 -6.60
C ALA A 141 -2.11 -3.90 -8.11
N ARG A 142 -2.48 -5.09 -8.58
CA ARG A 142 -2.78 -5.35 -10.00
C ARG A 142 -4.22 -5.05 -10.36
N THR A 143 -5.16 -5.37 -9.46
CA THR A 143 -6.61 -5.29 -9.74
C THR A 143 -7.37 -4.47 -8.72
N ARG A 144 -7.10 -4.68 -7.42
CA ARG A 144 -7.86 -4.04 -6.34
C ARG A 144 -6.94 -3.41 -5.30
N LEU A 145 -7.25 -2.17 -4.96
CA LEU A 145 -6.59 -1.43 -3.90
C LEU A 145 -7.64 -1.03 -2.86
N ILE A 146 -7.42 -1.42 -1.61
CA ILE A 146 -8.24 -1.01 -0.47
C ILE A 146 -7.36 -0.16 0.43
N ILE A 147 -7.81 1.05 0.74
CA ILE A 147 -7.12 1.98 1.64
C ILE A 147 -8.02 2.17 2.85
N THR A 148 -7.48 1.98 4.04
CA THR A 148 -8.20 2.26 5.29
C THR A 148 -7.53 3.37 6.06
N TYR A 149 -8.36 4.20 6.70
CA TYR A 149 -7.91 5.26 7.58
C TYR A 149 -8.86 5.41 8.77
N SER A 150 -8.38 6.10 9.80
CA SER A 150 -9.11 6.42 11.01
C SER A 150 -8.84 7.86 11.40
N GLY A 151 -9.90 8.63 11.70
CA GLY A 151 -9.78 10.07 11.90
C GLY A 151 -9.52 10.80 10.58
N GLU A 152 -8.53 11.68 10.56
CA GLU A 152 -8.22 12.50 9.38
C GLU A 152 -7.34 11.72 8.39
N ILE A 153 -7.76 11.67 7.12
CA ILE A 153 -7.00 11.05 6.05
C ILE A 153 -5.67 11.79 5.81
N THR A 154 -4.61 11.05 5.46
CA THR A 154 -3.31 11.66 5.15
C THR A 154 -3.39 12.59 3.93
N LYS A 155 -2.67 13.72 3.99
CA LYS A 155 -2.52 14.67 2.86
C LYS A 155 -1.76 14.09 1.67
N LEU A 156 -1.14 12.92 1.82
CA LEU A 156 -0.45 12.20 0.74
C LEU A 156 -1.41 11.53 -0.24
N LEU A 157 -2.68 11.36 0.13
CA LEU A 157 -3.71 10.85 -0.76
C LEU A 157 -4.41 12.00 -1.48
N PRO A 158 -4.74 11.83 -2.78
CA PRO A 158 -5.59 12.76 -3.51
C PRO A 158 -6.89 13.09 -2.77
N THR A 159 -7.30 14.36 -2.84
CA THR A 159 -8.54 14.84 -2.20
C THR A 159 -9.77 14.72 -3.09
N ASP A 160 -9.59 14.44 -4.39
CA ASP A 160 -10.71 14.29 -5.32
C ASP A 160 -11.52 13.01 -5.00
N PRO A 161 -12.77 13.14 -4.51
CA PRO A 161 -13.58 11.99 -4.15
C PRO A 161 -13.92 11.10 -5.35
N ASN A 162 -13.83 11.60 -6.59
CA ASN A 162 -14.11 10.82 -7.79
C ASN A 162 -13.05 9.76 -8.08
N LEU A 163 -11.90 9.81 -7.41
CA LEU A 163 -10.84 8.81 -7.55
C LEU A 163 -11.09 7.56 -6.69
N TYR A 164 -12.09 7.58 -5.81
CA TYR A 164 -12.33 6.51 -4.85
C TYR A 164 -13.77 5.99 -4.90
N GLU A 165 -13.94 4.72 -4.57
CA GLU A 165 -15.22 4.18 -4.10
C GLU A 165 -15.21 4.21 -2.56
N LYS A 166 -16.04 5.08 -1.95
CA LYS A 166 -16.09 5.22 -0.50
C LYS A 166 -17.01 4.20 0.14
N VAL A 167 -16.54 3.54 1.20
CA VAL A 167 -17.34 2.68 2.06
C VAL A 167 -17.30 3.29 3.46
N LEU A 168 -18.50 3.67 3.95
CA LEU A 168 -18.72 4.24 5.28
C LEU A 168 -19.07 3.13 6.29
#